data_AF-A0A2B7ZTF8-F1
#
_entry.id   AF-A0A2B7ZTF8-F1
#
_cell.length_a   1.000
_cell.length_b   1.000
_cell.length_c   1.000
_cell.angle_alpha   90.00
_cell.angle_beta   90.00
_cell.angle_gamma   90.00
#
_symmetry.space_group_name_H-M   'P 1'
#
loop_
_entity.id
_entity.type
_entity.pdbx_description
1 polymer ?
#
loop_
_entity_poly.entity_id
_entity_poly.type
_entity_poly.pdbx_seq_one_letter_code
_entity_poly.pdbx_strand_id
1 'polypeptide(L)'
;MKASFSQVLSLAALAVIWSPTQAAQLAAHDVTMFEERFLNSLEYQLPNNTIKLIGFKKVKVPEHELGDLNQHYKNNPQEWGKLNNYFYDPASGTFRIYFPVEGALVSHGGKQHEANHLGELDLQKIHGDCSVLGRKKTAHVTGVEGNIIKDGIIYLENPPKPHAQYGNAYVYDFGVKLVLDHDHSGRLQKRGGKKSCMNNHGGPNCSNKYNIHGKCKRRSDTCMDYNGWFSNCKKNGPTWRNFPGSDCDKALGRGHCWNEVM
;
A
#
# COMPACT_ATOMS: atom_id res chain seq x y z
N MET A 1 11.78 -31.79 66.25
CA MET A 1 11.47 -32.25 64.88
C MET A 1 10.26 -31.48 64.39
N LYS A 2 10.44 -30.50 63.49
CA LYS A 2 9.35 -29.76 62.83
C LYS A 2 9.49 -29.98 61.33
N ALA A 3 8.55 -30.71 60.74
CA ALA A 3 8.45 -30.89 59.30
C ALA A 3 7.87 -29.61 58.69
N SER A 4 8.62 -28.97 57.78
CA SER A 4 8.09 -27.90 56.95
C SER A 4 7.49 -28.50 55.69
N PHE A 5 6.19 -28.28 55.50
CA PHE A 5 5.52 -28.46 54.22
C PHE A 5 6.06 -27.41 53.24
N SER A 6 6.57 -27.85 52.10
CA SER A 6 6.86 -26.97 50.96
C SER A 6 6.00 -27.41 49.79
N GLN A 7 4.86 -26.73 49.60
CA GLN A 7 4.07 -26.82 48.38
C GLN A 7 4.78 -26.00 47.30
N VAL A 8 5.38 -26.67 46.32
CA VAL A 8 5.83 -26.04 45.08
C VAL A 8 4.72 -26.22 44.06
N LEU A 9 3.87 -25.21 43.90
CA LEU A 9 2.99 -25.06 42.75
C LEU A 9 3.85 -24.63 41.56
N SER A 10 4.25 -25.59 40.73
CA SER A 10 4.88 -25.30 39.45
C SER A 10 3.80 -24.86 38.46
N LEU A 11 3.73 -23.55 38.21
CA LEU A 11 3.00 -22.95 37.09
C LEU A 11 3.71 -23.35 35.80
N ALA A 12 3.32 -24.47 35.21
CA ALA A 12 3.70 -24.82 33.86
C ALA A 12 3.05 -23.82 32.90
N ALA A 13 3.82 -22.82 32.48
CA ALA A 13 3.46 -21.97 31.35
C ALA A 13 3.43 -22.84 30.09
N LEU A 14 2.23 -23.21 29.63
CA LEU A 14 2.02 -23.80 28.32
C LEU A 14 2.36 -22.73 27.27
N ALA A 15 3.61 -22.73 26.82
CA ALA A 15 4.00 -22.06 25.59
C ALA A 15 3.31 -22.81 24.44
N VAL A 16 2.15 -22.30 23.99
CA VAL A 16 1.50 -22.80 22.79
C VAL A 16 2.38 -22.41 21.61
N ILE A 17 3.21 -23.35 21.14
CA ILE A 17 3.98 -23.18 19.91
C ILE A 17 3.00 -23.37 18.76
N TRP A 18 2.55 -22.28 18.14
CA TRP A 18 1.74 -22.37 16.93
C TRP A 18 2.54 -23.02 15.81
N SER A 19 1.90 -23.94 15.09
CA SER A 19 2.51 -24.50 13.88
C SER A 19 2.59 -23.42 12.80
N PRO A 20 3.57 -23.50 11.86
CA PRO A 20 3.69 -22.54 10.76
C PRO A 20 2.39 -22.42 9.94
N THR A 21 1.66 -23.52 9.79
CA THR A 21 0.38 -23.55 9.08
C THR A 21 -0.71 -22.76 9.80
N GLN A 22 -0.81 -22.87 11.13
CA GLN A 22 -1.76 -22.09 11.94
C GLN A 22 -1.42 -20.60 11.92
N ALA A 23 -0.13 -20.25 12.02
CA ALA A 23 0.32 -18.87 11.91
C ALA A 23 -0.02 -18.26 10.54
N ALA A 24 0.17 -19.02 9.46
CA ALA A 24 -0.19 -18.59 8.11
C ALA A 24 -1.71 -18.41 7.93
N GLN A 25 -2.52 -19.30 8.51
CA GLN A 25 -3.98 -19.19 8.48
C GLN A 25 -4.47 -17.96 9.25
N LEU A 26 -3.91 -17.68 10.43
CA LEU A 26 -4.23 -16.48 11.21
C LEU A 26 -3.83 -15.20 10.45
N ALA A 27 -2.65 -15.16 9.85
CA ALA A 27 -2.21 -14.03 9.03
C ALA A 27 -3.13 -13.80 7.83
N ALA A 28 -3.60 -14.87 7.17
CA ALA A 28 -4.56 -14.76 6.07
C ALA A 28 -5.94 -14.27 6.53
N HIS A 29 -6.38 -14.69 7.73
CA HIS A 29 -7.61 -14.20 8.35
C HIS A 29 -7.52 -12.71 8.68
N ASP A 30 -6.43 -12.27 9.28
CA ASP A 30 -6.21 -10.85 9.63
C ASP A 30 -6.19 -9.95 8.39
N VAL A 31 -5.57 -10.41 7.30
CA VAL A 31 -5.59 -9.72 6.00
C VAL A 31 -7.02 -9.60 5.47
N THR A 32 -7.78 -10.69 5.50
CA THR A 32 -9.17 -10.70 4.99
C THR A 32 -10.04 -9.71 5.78
N MET A 33 -9.99 -9.76 7.11
CA MET A 33 -10.71 -8.83 7.97
C MET A 33 -10.31 -7.37 7.74
N PHE A 34 -9.02 -7.14 7.48
CA PHE A 34 -8.52 -5.81 7.13
C PHE A 34 -9.10 -5.33 5.79
N GLU A 35 -9.03 -6.16 4.76
CA GLU A 35 -9.51 -5.84 3.40
C GLU A 35 -11.00 -5.52 3.41
N GLU A 36 -11.83 -6.32 4.10
CA GLU A 36 -13.26 -6.05 4.26
C GLU A 36 -13.51 -4.72 5.00
N ARG A 37 -12.78 -4.44 6.09
CA ARG A 37 -12.91 -3.18 6.81
C ARG A 37 -12.51 -1.99 5.94
N PHE A 38 -11.43 -2.10 5.19
CA PHE A 38 -10.99 -1.04 4.28
C PHE A 38 -12.04 -0.80 3.19
N LEU A 39 -12.54 -1.86 2.56
CA LEU A 39 -13.63 -1.79 1.59
C LEU A 39 -14.84 -1.04 2.16
N ASN A 40 -15.27 -1.37 3.37
CA ASN A 40 -16.42 -0.75 4.02
C ASN A 40 -16.16 0.67 4.54
N SER A 41 -14.91 1.12 4.57
CA SER A 41 -14.55 2.47 5.00
C SER A 41 -14.63 3.51 3.87
N LEU A 42 -14.73 3.07 2.62
CA LEU A 42 -14.85 3.94 1.46
C LEU A 42 -16.30 4.39 1.25
N GLU A 43 -16.50 5.69 1.08
CA GLU A 43 -17.81 6.32 0.86
C GLU A 43 -18.24 6.23 -0.61
N TYR A 44 -18.48 4.99 -1.08
CA TYR A 44 -18.91 4.69 -2.45
C TYR A 44 -20.12 5.51 -2.91
N GLN A 45 -20.12 5.88 -4.19
CA GLN A 45 -21.13 6.75 -4.79
C GLN A 45 -22.12 6.00 -5.69
N LEU A 46 -21.73 4.83 -6.20
CA LEU A 46 -22.58 3.98 -7.01
C LEU A 46 -23.39 3.02 -6.13
N PRO A 47 -24.48 2.42 -6.66
CA PRO A 47 -25.27 1.44 -5.94
C PRO A 47 -24.43 0.28 -5.40
N ASN A 48 -24.80 -0.26 -4.23
CA ASN A 48 -24.02 -1.31 -3.54
C ASN A 48 -23.75 -2.58 -4.36
N ASN A 49 -24.50 -2.83 -5.44
CA ASN A 49 -24.35 -3.99 -6.32
C ASN A 49 -23.40 -3.73 -7.51
N THR A 50 -22.78 -2.55 -7.61
CA THR A 50 -21.81 -2.25 -8.67
C THR A 50 -20.39 -2.70 -8.31
N ILE A 51 -19.53 -2.91 -9.30
CA ILE A 51 -18.18 -3.39 -9.05
C ILE A 51 -17.33 -2.34 -8.33
N LYS A 52 -16.56 -2.82 -7.33
CA LYS A 52 -15.59 -2.04 -6.56
C LYS A 52 -14.18 -2.58 -6.81
N LEU A 53 -13.22 -1.70 -7.08
CA LEU A 53 -11.83 -2.06 -7.31
C LEU A 53 -10.94 -1.39 -6.27
N ILE A 54 -10.28 -2.20 -5.45
CA ILE A 54 -9.22 -1.72 -4.56
C ILE A 54 -7.91 -2.43 -4.88
N GLY A 55 -6.81 -1.76 -4.60
CA GLY A 55 -5.48 -2.33 -4.76
C GLY A 55 -4.67 -2.17 -3.49
N PHE A 56 -3.57 -2.92 -3.41
CA PHE A 56 -2.52 -2.63 -2.46
C PHE A 56 -1.14 -2.63 -3.12
N LYS A 57 -0.24 -1.86 -2.53
CA LYS A 57 1.20 -1.90 -2.81
C LYS A 57 1.92 -2.43 -1.58
N LYS A 58 2.89 -3.31 -1.79
CA LYS A 58 3.75 -3.83 -0.73
C LYS A 58 4.96 -2.91 -0.52
N VAL A 59 5.22 -2.49 0.71
CA VAL A 59 6.46 -1.76 1.07
C VAL A 59 7.22 -2.61 2.05
N LYS A 60 8.35 -3.17 1.61
CA LYS A 60 9.24 -3.94 2.49
C LYS A 60 10.15 -2.97 3.24
N VAL A 61 10.14 -3.06 4.56
CA VAL A 61 11.00 -2.27 5.43
C VAL A 61 12.37 -2.96 5.51
N PRO A 62 13.49 -2.21 5.42
CA PRO A 62 14.84 -2.77 5.55
C PRO A 62 15.02 -3.53 6.86
N GLU A 63 15.77 -4.64 6.81
CA GLU A 63 15.93 -5.54 7.96
C GLU A 63 16.49 -4.82 9.20
N HIS A 64 17.45 -3.92 8.98
CA HIS A 64 18.07 -3.12 10.04
C HIS A 64 17.11 -2.12 10.71
N GLU A 65 15.98 -1.79 10.07
CA GLU A 65 14.93 -0.92 10.63
C GLU A 65 13.84 -1.70 11.37
N LEU A 66 13.73 -3.03 11.18
CA LEU A 66 12.59 -3.82 11.66
C LEU A 66 12.46 -3.85 13.17
N GLY A 67 13.58 -3.87 13.91
CA GLY A 67 13.55 -3.85 15.38
C GLY A 67 12.87 -2.57 15.92
N ASP A 68 13.27 -1.42 15.39
CA ASP A 68 12.72 -0.11 15.75
C ASP A 68 11.25 0.02 15.34
N LEU A 69 10.91 -0.39 14.12
CA LEU A 69 9.53 -0.43 13.66
C LEU A 69 8.65 -1.33 14.55
N ASN A 70 9.06 -2.58 14.78
CA ASN A 70 8.26 -3.53 15.56
C ASN A 70 8.04 -3.04 16.99
N GLN A 71 9.05 -2.43 17.61
CA GLN A 71 8.92 -1.82 18.92
C GLN A 71 7.94 -0.63 18.88
N HIS A 72 8.08 0.26 17.90
CA HIS A 72 7.19 1.42 17.76
C HIS A 72 5.74 1.02 17.47
N TYR A 73 5.54 0.01 16.62
CA TYR A 73 4.22 -0.55 16.28
C TYR A 73 3.50 -1.09 17.51
N LYS A 74 4.19 -1.88 18.33
CA LYS A 74 3.64 -2.43 19.58
C LYS A 74 3.34 -1.34 20.62
N ASN A 75 4.19 -0.33 20.73
CA ASN A 75 4.06 0.72 21.74
C ASN A 75 3.02 1.80 21.38
N ASN A 76 2.67 1.95 20.10
CA ASN A 76 1.82 3.06 19.63
C ASN A 76 0.63 2.57 18.77
N PRO A 77 -0.18 1.59 19.22
CA PRO A 77 -1.25 1.01 18.41
C PRO A 77 -2.30 2.04 17.97
N GLN A 78 -2.57 3.06 18.78
CA GLN A 78 -3.52 4.12 18.44
C GLN A 78 -3.02 5.01 17.29
N GLU A 79 -1.72 5.28 17.20
CA GLU A 79 -1.17 6.09 16.12
C GLU A 79 -1.19 5.33 14.79
N TRP A 80 -0.80 4.06 14.81
CA TRP A 80 -0.91 3.19 13.63
C TRP A 80 -2.37 2.93 13.23
N GLY A 81 -3.28 2.88 14.20
CA GLY A 81 -4.72 2.77 13.98
C GLY A 81 -5.33 3.96 13.22
N LYS A 82 -4.66 5.12 13.14
CA LYS A 82 -5.10 6.26 12.31
C LYS A 82 -4.82 6.05 10.82
N LEU A 83 -3.92 5.13 10.47
CA LEU A 83 -3.58 4.78 9.09
C LEU A 83 -4.52 3.66 8.62
N ASN A 84 -5.78 4.01 8.36
CA ASN A 84 -6.85 3.04 8.06
C ASN A 84 -6.60 2.17 6.82
N ASN A 85 -5.68 2.59 5.94
CA ASN A 85 -5.30 1.90 4.73
C ASN A 85 -3.97 1.13 4.85
N TYR A 86 -3.40 1.00 6.04
CA TYR A 86 -2.17 0.25 6.30
C TYR A 86 -2.42 -1.06 7.02
N PHE A 87 -2.04 -2.16 6.38
CA PHE A 87 -1.84 -3.44 7.06
C PHE A 87 -0.34 -3.69 7.22
N TYR A 88 0.11 -3.97 8.43
CA TYR A 88 1.50 -4.33 8.70
C TYR A 88 1.61 -5.80 9.06
N ASP A 89 2.49 -6.53 8.38
CA ASP A 89 2.90 -7.88 8.74
C ASP A 89 4.26 -7.84 9.46
N PRO A 90 4.30 -8.00 10.80
CA PRO A 90 5.54 -7.97 11.57
C PRO A 90 6.50 -9.12 11.25
N ALA A 91 5.99 -10.24 10.74
CA ALA A 91 6.83 -11.41 10.44
C ALA A 91 7.67 -11.19 9.18
N SER A 92 7.09 -10.55 8.16
CA SER A 92 7.80 -10.23 6.92
C SER A 92 8.40 -8.82 6.89
N GLY A 93 8.05 -7.95 7.85
CA GLY A 93 8.46 -6.55 7.84
C GLY A 93 7.87 -5.78 6.66
N THR A 94 6.65 -6.15 6.23
CA THR A 94 6.02 -5.61 5.02
C THR A 94 4.74 -4.87 5.36
N PHE A 95 4.62 -3.64 4.87
CA PHE A 95 3.34 -2.95 4.80
C PHE A 95 2.59 -3.33 3.52
N ARG A 96 1.29 -3.55 3.61
CA ARG A 96 0.35 -3.43 2.49
C ARG A 96 -0.40 -2.12 2.64
N ILE A 97 -0.27 -1.26 1.64
CA ILE A 97 -0.92 0.06 1.62
C ILE A 97 -2.03 -0.01 0.60
N TYR A 98 -3.27 0.06 1.09
CA TYR A 98 -4.48 -0.07 0.29
C TYR A 98 -4.94 1.27 -0.28
N PHE A 99 -5.62 1.21 -1.41
CA PHE A 99 -6.15 2.36 -2.13
C PHE A 99 -7.29 1.97 -3.06
N PRO A 100 -8.23 2.89 -3.36
CA PRO A 100 -9.11 2.73 -4.52
C PRO A 100 -8.29 2.75 -5.82
N VAL A 101 -8.62 1.90 -6.78
CA VAL A 101 -7.93 1.87 -8.08
C VAL A 101 -8.54 2.92 -9.02
N GLU A 102 -8.37 4.20 -8.68
CA GLU A 102 -8.93 5.34 -9.42
C GLU A 102 -8.53 5.33 -10.89
N GLY A 103 -9.49 5.53 -11.79
CA GLY A 103 -9.23 5.65 -13.23
C GLY A 103 -8.72 4.36 -13.88
N ALA A 104 -8.84 3.22 -13.20
CA ALA A 104 -8.48 1.92 -13.74
C ALA A 104 -9.30 1.61 -14.99
N LEU A 105 -8.64 1.12 -16.03
CA LEU A 105 -9.26 0.57 -17.22
C LEU A 105 -9.37 -0.95 -17.07
N VAL A 106 -10.59 -1.47 -17.13
CA VAL A 106 -10.88 -2.90 -17.13
C VAL A 106 -11.61 -3.29 -18.41
N SER A 107 -11.23 -4.43 -19.00
CA SER A 107 -11.92 -4.96 -20.18
C SER A 107 -13.17 -5.74 -19.77
N HIS A 108 -14.31 -5.42 -20.39
CA HIS A 108 -15.54 -6.18 -20.26
C HIS A 108 -16.35 -6.12 -21.55
N GLY A 109 -16.69 -7.28 -22.11
CA GLY A 109 -17.53 -7.37 -23.32
C GLY A 109 -16.91 -6.69 -24.55
N GLY A 110 -15.58 -6.73 -24.68
CA GLY A 110 -14.86 -6.07 -25.77
C GLY A 110 -14.77 -4.54 -25.65
N LYS A 111 -15.24 -3.97 -24.53
CA LYS A 111 -15.15 -2.53 -24.22
C LYS A 111 -14.27 -2.30 -23.00
N GLN A 112 -13.61 -1.14 -22.96
CA GLN A 112 -12.91 -0.65 -21.79
C GLN A 112 -13.88 0.15 -20.91
N HIS A 113 -13.84 -0.09 -19.61
CA HIS A 113 -14.59 0.64 -18.60
C HIS A 113 -13.61 1.31 -17.66
N GLU A 114 -13.86 2.56 -17.33
CA GLU A 114 -13.00 3.39 -16.49
C GLU A 114 -13.61 3.52 -15.10
N ALA A 115 -12.83 3.19 -14.07
CA ALA A 115 -13.25 3.33 -12.69
C ALA A 115 -13.27 4.80 -12.25
N ASN A 116 -14.23 5.17 -11.40
CA ASN A 116 -14.29 6.51 -10.82
C ASN A 116 -13.17 6.74 -9.77
N HIS A 117 -13.18 7.88 -9.07
CA HIS A 117 -12.17 8.22 -8.07
C HIS A 117 -12.17 7.34 -6.81
N LEU A 118 -13.20 6.52 -6.61
CA LEU A 118 -13.29 5.53 -5.52
C LEU A 118 -13.06 4.09 -6.02
N GLY A 119 -12.66 3.93 -7.29
CA GLY A 119 -12.44 2.61 -7.88
C GLY A 119 -13.74 1.90 -8.26
N GLU A 120 -14.85 2.61 -8.44
CA GLU A 120 -16.14 2.01 -8.80
C GLU A 120 -16.34 1.95 -10.31
N LEU A 121 -16.89 0.85 -10.79
CA LEU A 121 -17.36 0.69 -12.17
C LEU A 121 -18.88 0.58 -12.14
N ASP A 122 -19.57 1.33 -13.02
CA ASP A 122 -21.03 1.22 -13.21
C ASP A 122 -21.39 -0.05 -14.00
N LEU A 123 -21.07 -1.19 -13.38
CA LEU A 123 -21.26 -2.55 -13.86
C LEU A 123 -21.64 -3.42 -12.68
N GLN A 124 -22.61 -4.31 -12.84
CA GLN A 124 -22.95 -5.30 -11.81
C GLN A 124 -22.05 -6.55 -11.87
N LYS A 125 -21.37 -6.77 -13.00
CA LYS A 125 -20.54 -7.94 -13.24
C LYS A 125 -19.44 -7.63 -14.25
N ILE A 126 -18.25 -8.23 -14.04
CA ILE A 126 -17.19 -8.30 -15.05
C ILE A 126 -17.06 -9.75 -15.54
N HIS A 127 -16.76 -9.90 -16.82
CA HIS A 127 -16.53 -11.19 -17.47
C HIS A 127 -15.11 -11.20 -18.02
N GLY A 128 -14.46 -12.36 -18.04
CA GLY A 128 -13.07 -12.49 -18.50
C GLY A 128 -12.10 -12.58 -17.33
N ASP A 129 -10.90 -12.02 -17.51
CA ASP A 129 -9.80 -12.10 -16.55
C ASP A 129 -9.85 -11.04 -15.45
N CYS A 130 -10.75 -10.04 -15.60
CA CYS A 130 -10.94 -8.92 -14.68
C CYS A 130 -9.64 -8.15 -14.39
N SER A 131 -8.67 -8.18 -15.33
CA SER A 131 -7.37 -7.53 -15.13
C SER A 131 -7.49 -6.01 -15.19
N VAL A 132 -6.72 -5.31 -14.34
CA VAL A 132 -6.53 -3.86 -14.48
C VAL A 132 -5.51 -3.61 -15.59
N LEU A 133 -5.95 -3.07 -16.72
CA LEU A 133 -5.09 -2.87 -17.90
C LEU A 133 -4.14 -1.69 -17.74
N GLY A 134 -4.53 -0.67 -16.98
CA GLY A 134 -3.85 0.62 -16.94
C GLY A 134 -4.83 1.75 -16.63
N ARG A 135 -4.48 2.96 -17.05
CA ARG A 135 -5.30 4.17 -16.88
C ARG A 135 -5.10 5.14 -18.02
N LYS A 136 -6.02 6.09 -18.19
CA LYS A 136 -5.82 7.20 -19.13
C LYS A 136 -4.68 8.10 -18.68
N LYS A 137 -3.88 8.54 -19.64
CA LYS A 137 -2.88 9.60 -19.45
C LYS A 137 -3.60 10.90 -19.12
N THR A 138 -3.04 11.65 -18.18
CA THR A 138 -3.49 13.01 -17.88
C THR A 138 -2.32 13.98 -18.07
N ALA A 139 -2.57 15.28 -17.92
CA ALA A 139 -1.49 16.27 -17.86
C ALA A 139 -0.50 16.03 -16.70
N HIS A 140 -0.87 15.19 -15.73
CA HIS A 140 -0.15 15.02 -14.45
C HIS A 140 0.17 13.57 -14.11
N VAL A 141 -0.28 12.63 -14.92
CA VAL A 141 0.06 11.22 -14.80
C VAL A 141 0.38 10.78 -16.20
N THR A 142 1.67 10.59 -16.44
CA THR A 142 2.23 10.45 -17.79
C THR A 142 2.93 9.11 -18.01
N GLY A 143 2.93 8.25 -16.99
CA GLY A 143 3.54 6.92 -17.00
C GLY A 143 4.94 6.92 -16.42
N VAL A 144 5.32 5.76 -15.86
CA VAL A 144 6.63 5.46 -15.28
C VAL A 144 7.30 4.31 -16.03
N GLU A 145 8.50 3.92 -15.61
CA GLU A 145 9.21 2.74 -16.14
C GLU A 145 8.34 1.48 -16.02
N GLY A 146 8.29 0.66 -17.07
CA GLY A 146 7.43 -0.54 -17.13
C GLY A 146 5.98 -0.25 -17.56
N ASN A 147 5.67 0.97 -18.00
CA ASN A 147 4.41 1.27 -18.68
C ASN A 147 4.56 1.26 -20.21
N ILE A 148 3.54 0.76 -20.90
CA ILE A 148 3.39 0.88 -22.35
C ILE A 148 2.43 2.04 -22.62
N ILE A 149 2.94 3.14 -23.18
CA ILE A 149 2.12 4.33 -23.46
C ILE A 149 1.64 4.27 -24.92
N LYS A 150 0.33 4.12 -25.13
CA LYS A 150 -0.27 4.02 -26.46
C LYS A 150 -1.66 4.66 -26.46
N ASP A 151 -1.99 5.43 -27.49
CA ASP A 151 -3.32 6.02 -27.72
C ASP A 151 -3.87 6.82 -26.51
N GLY A 152 -2.99 7.51 -25.79
CA GLY A 152 -3.37 8.27 -24.59
C GLY A 152 -3.65 7.42 -23.35
N ILE A 153 -3.34 6.12 -23.41
CA ILE A 153 -3.46 5.18 -22.29
C ILE A 153 -2.07 4.80 -21.79
N ILE A 154 -1.94 4.70 -20.48
CA ILE A 154 -0.79 4.16 -19.77
C ILE A 154 -1.14 2.71 -19.41
N TYR A 155 -0.69 1.77 -20.23
CA TYR A 155 -0.89 0.35 -19.98
C TYR A 155 0.16 -0.18 -19.00
N LEU A 156 -0.26 -1.08 -18.12
CA LEU A 156 0.65 -1.89 -17.32
C LEU A 156 1.27 -2.95 -18.22
N GLU A 157 2.60 -3.09 -18.19
CA GLU A 157 3.29 -4.18 -18.92
C GLU A 157 2.81 -5.56 -18.45
N ASN A 158 2.50 -5.69 -17.15
CA ASN A 158 1.94 -6.89 -16.55
C ASN A 158 0.63 -6.54 -15.80
N PRO A 159 -0.53 -6.56 -16.47
CA PRO A 159 -1.82 -6.29 -15.86
C PRO A 159 -2.11 -7.23 -14.67
N PRO A 160 -2.34 -6.72 -13.45
CA PRO A 160 -2.64 -7.58 -12.31
C PRO A 160 -4.05 -8.16 -12.45
N LYS A 161 -4.16 -9.44 -12.14
CA LYS A 161 -5.44 -10.15 -11.94
C LYS A 161 -5.92 -9.95 -10.51
N PRO A 162 -7.22 -10.16 -10.23
CA PRO A 162 -7.72 -10.12 -8.86
C PRO A 162 -6.93 -11.07 -7.96
N HIS A 163 -6.37 -10.52 -6.88
CA HIS A 163 -5.73 -11.23 -5.79
C HIS A 163 -6.78 -11.89 -4.88
N ALA A 164 -7.85 -11.15 -4.58
CA ALA A 164 -8.98 -11.61 -3.79
C ALA A 164 -10.28 -11.00 -4.31
N GLN A 165 -11.41 -11.59 -3.91
CA GLN A 165 -12.75 -11.10 -4.26
C GLN A 165 -13.70 -11.24 -3.07
N TYR A 166 -14.44 -10.17 -2.77
CA TYR A 166 -15.45 -10.10 -1.71
C TYR A 166 -16.77 -9.61 -2.31
N GLY A 167 -17.64 -10.53 -2.68
CA GLY A 167 -18.85 -10.20 -3.44
C GLY A 167 -18.53 -9.54 -4.78
N ASN A 168 -18.89 -8.27 -4.93
CA ASN A 168 -18.62 -7.41 -6.10
C ASN A 168 -17.35 -6.56 -5.96
N ALA A 169 -16.57 -6.73 -4.89
CA ALA A 169 -15.29 -6.05 -4.71
C ALA A 169 -14.12 -6.94 -5.15
N TYR A 170 -13.21 -6.39 -5.95
CA TYR A 170 -11.98 -7.04 -6.39
C TYR A 170 -10.77 -6.35 -5.77
N VAL A 171 -9.85 -7.13 -5.23
CA VAL A 171 -8.60 -6.68 -4.62
C VAL A 171 -7.43 -7.03 -5.53
N TYR A 172 -6.53 -6.09 -5.80
CA TYR A 172 -5.39 -6.29 -6.69
C TYR A 172 -4.05 -6.08 -5.96
N ASP A 173 -3.08 -6.98 -6.20
CA ASP A 173 -1.70 -6.80 -5.77
C ASP A 173 -0.92 -6.04 -6.87
N PHE A 174 -0.60 -4.77 -6.62
CA PHE A 174 0.19 -3.93 -7.54
C PHE A 174 1.70 -4.10 -7.35
N GLY A 175 2.12 -5.13 -6.62
CA GLY A 175 3.51 -5.51 -6.44
C GLY A 175 4.22 -4.73 -5.34
N VAL A 176 5.55 -4.80 -5.37
CA VAL A 176 6.43 -4.24 -4.34
C VAL A 176 6.92 -2.86 -4.76
N LYS A 177 6.80 -1.90 -3.85
CA LYS A 177 7.54 -0.64 -3.89
C LYS A 177 8.98 -0.92 -3.42
N LEU A 178 9.95 -0.66 -4.28
CA LEU A 178 11.36 -0.76 -3.90
C LEU A 178 11.76 0.54 -3.20
N VAL A 179 11.86 0.50 -1.87
CA VAL A 179 12.54 1.56 -1.13
C VAL A 179 14.03 1.29 -1.29
N LEU A 180 14.70 2.12 -2.07
CA LEU A 180 16.14 2.00 -2.26
C LEU A 180 16.81 2.36 -0.94
N ASP A 181 17.33 1.34 -0.24
CA ASP A 181 18.26 1.55 0.86
C ASP A 181 19.40 2.45 0.36
N HIS A 182 19.67 3.51 1.10
CA HIS A 182 20.77 4.43 0.81
C HIS A 182 22.11 3.92 1.35
N ASP A 183 22.23 2.62 1.63
CA ASP A 183 23.50 2.03 2.00
C ASP A 183 24.43 2.05 0.78
N HIS A 184 25.50 2.84 0.91
CA HIS A 184 26.55 3.04 -0.08
C HIS A 184 27.40 1.76 -0.35
N SER A 185 26.93 0.58 0.03
CA SER A 185 27.68 -0.69 -0.03
C SER A 185 27.08 -1.75 -0.96
N GLY A 186 25.89 -1.54 -1.54
CA GLY A 186 25.22 -2.54 -2.38
C GLY A 186 25.21 -2.21 -3.87
N ARG A 187 25.78 -3.08 -4.69
CA ARG A 187 25.73 -3.11 -6.18
C ARG A 187 24.30 -3.31 -6.75
N LEU A 188 23.32 -2.52 -6.35
CA LEU A 188 22.05 -2.43 -7.05
C LEU A 188 22.10 -1.21 -7.95
N GLN A 189 22.42 -1.47 -9.22
CA GLN A 189 22.49 -0.48 -10.29
C GLN A 189 21.38 0.55 -10.14
N LYS A 190 21.74 1.84 -10.09
CA LYS A 190 20.84 2.91 -10.52
C LYS A 190 20.36 2.51 -11.91
N ARG A 191 19.17 1.90 -12.02
CA ARG A 191 18.54 1.61 -13.30
C ARG A 191 18.40 2.97 -14.01
N GLY A 192 19.16 3.16 -15.08
CA GLY A 192 19.05 4.35 -15.91
C GLY A 192 17.62 4.43 -16.47
N GLY A 193 17.00 5.61 -16.43
CA GLY A 193 15.68 5.84 -17.03
C GLY A 193 14.49 6.00 -16.07
N LYS A 194 14.67 5.87 -14.75
CA LYS A 194 13.58 6.10 -13.78
C LYS A 194 13.05 7.54 -13.85
N LYS A 195 11.82 7.70 -14.32
CA LYS A 195 11.09 8.97 -14.26
C LYS A 195 10.77 9.28 -12.80
N SER A 196 11.25 10.43 -12.30
CA SER A 196 10.92 10.86 -10.93
C SER A 196 9.41 11.13 -10.79
N CYS A 197 8.88 11.07 -9.56
CA CYS A 197 7.48 11.44 -9.28
C CYS A 197 7.13 12.82 -9.84
N MET A 198 7.99 13.82 -9.62
CA MET A 198 7.80 15.18 -10.16
C MET A 198 7.81 15.20 -11.69
N ASN A 199 8.69 14.43 -12.34
CA ASN A 199 8.71 14.34 -13.81
C ASN A 199 7.45 13.67 -14.34
N ASN A 200 6.92 12.65 -13.66
CA ASN A 200 5.64 12.02 -14.00
C ASN A 200 4.48 13.02 -13.91
N HIS A 201 4.55 13.96 -12.97
CA HIS A 201 3.55 14.99 -12.74
C HIS A 201 3.68 16.25 -13.60
N GLY A 202 4.69 16.32 -14.47
CA GLY A 202 4.97 17.53 -15.26
C GLY A 202 5.57 18.67 -14.44
N GLY A 203 6.24 18.35 -13.33
CA GLY A 203 6.94 19.31 -12.45
C GLY A 203 6.47 19.29 -11.00
N PRO A 204 5.18 19.48 -10.69
CA PRO A 204 4.70 19.55 -9.31
C PRO A 204 4.83 18.23 -8.55
N ASN A 205 5.20 18.29 -7.27
CA ASN A 205 5.11 17.13 -6.37
C ASN A 205 3.66 16.85 -5.93
N CYS A 206 3.44 15.75 -5.21
CA CYS A 206 2.12 15.37 -4.68
C CYS A 206 1.48 16.47 -3.82
N SER A 207 2.28 17.20 -3.04
CA SER A 207 1.80 18.27 -2.16
C SER A 207 1.09 19.36 -2.95
N ASN A 208 1.72 19.83 -4.02
CA ASN A 208 1.18 20.84 -4.91
C ASN A 208 0.08 20.29 -5.81
N LYS A 209 0.24 19.06 -6.29
CA LYS A 209 -0.68 18.50 -7.27
C LYS A 209 -2.04 18.15 -6.67
N TYR A 210 -2.05 17.57 -5.47
CA TYR A 210 -3.25 17.02 -4.84
C TYR A 210 -3.66 17.80 -3.58
N ASN A 211 -3.03 18.94 -3.33
CA ASN A 211 -3.21 19.74 -2.13
C ASN A 211 -3.06 18.90 -0.84
N ILE A 212 -1.96 18.16 -0.76
CA ILE A 212 -1.67 17.23 0.33
C ILE A 212 -0.56 17.81 1.20
N HIS A 213 -0.75 17.73 2.52
CA HIS A 213 0.23 18.19 3.50
C HIS A 213 0.48 17.11 4.55
N GLY A 214 1.71 16.63 4.61
CA GLY A 214 2.27 15.84 5.68
C GLY A 214 2.73 16.73 6.83
N LYS A 215 3.53 16.16 7.72
CA LYS A 215 3.93 16.80 8.97
C LYS A 215 4.94 17.94 8.79
N CYS A 216 5.81 17.82 7.80
CA CYS A 216 6.97 18.68 7.64
C CYS A 216 6.69 19.93 6.81
N LYS A 217 7.57 20.94 6.94
CA LYS A 217 7.51 22.15 6.11
C LYS A 217 7.45 21.78 4.62
N ARG A 218 6.43 22.31 3.95
CA ARG A 218 6.18 22.08 2.53
C ARG A 218 7.36 22.57 1.70
N ARG A 219 7.76 21.73 0.74
CA ARG A 219 8.68 22.09 -0.34
C ARG A 219 8.00 21.80 -1.66
N SER A 220 8.19 22.66 -2.65
CA SER A 220 7.62 22.51 -4.00
C SER A 220 8.59 21.88 -4.99
N ASP A 221 9.87 21.84 -4.64
CA ASP A 221 11.00 21.53 -5.52
C ASP A 221 11.53 20.09 -5.36
N THR A 222 10.95 19.31 -4.45
CA THR A 222 11.34 17.91 -4.22
C THR A 222 10.11 17.04 -3.97
N CYS A 223 10.24 15.74 -4.23
CA CYS A 223 9.31 14.74 -3.69
C CYS A 223 9.27 14.84 -2.16
N MET A 224 8.06 14.77 -1.61
CA MET A 224 7.76 14.80 -0.19
C MET A 224 7.30 13.40 0.25
N ASP A 225 8.14 12.40 0.01
CA ASP A 225 7.96 11.00 0.45
C ASP A 225 8.56 10.73 1.84
N TYR A 226 9.16 11.75 2.44
CA TYR A 226 9.84 11.66 3.73
C TYR A 226 9.13 12.41 4.86
N ASN A 227 8.03 13.11 4.58
CA ASN A 227 7.32 13.96 5.54
C ASN A 227 6.19 13.24 6.28
N GLY A 228 6.36 11.93 6.48
CA GLY A 228 5.43 11.06 7.18
C GLY A 228 5.13 11.46 8.63
N TRP A 229 4.15 10.78 9.21
CA TRP A 229 3.62 11.07 10.55
C TRP A 229 4.68 10.93 11.64
N PHE A 230 5.51 9.89 11.51
CA PHE A 230 6.58 9.56 12.44
C PHE A 230 7.93 10.19 12.04
N SER A 231 7.94 11.01 10.98
CA SER A 231 9.14 11.64 10.47
C SER A 231 9.69 12.69 11.44
N ASN A 232 11.02 12.83 11.42
CA ASN A 232 11.77 13.95 11.97
C ASN A 232 12.10 15.02 10.91
N CYS A 233 11.44 14.97 9.76
CA CYS A 233 11.60 15.87 8.63
C CYS A 233 12.97 15.85 7.97
N LYS A 234 13.73 14.76 8.13
CA LYS A 234 14.99 14.53 7.41
C LYS A 234 14.73 13.65 6.20
N LYS A 235 15.11 14.16 5.03
CA LYS A 235 15.20 13.37 3.80
C LYS A 235 16.19 12.23 4.01
N ASN A 236 15.92 11.07 3.43
CA ASN A 236 16.74 9.85 3.57
C ASN A 236 16.82 9.28 5.00
N GLY A 237 15.85 9.61 5.87
CA GLY A 237 15.65 8.92 7.15
C GLY A 237 14.93 7.57 7.01
N PRO A 238 14.72 6.84 8.12
CA PRO A 238 14.18 5.49 8.13
C PRO A 238 12.86 5.38 7.36
N THR A 239 12.77 4.39 6.49
CA THR A 239 11.63 4.11 5.62
C THR A 239 10.32 4.12 6.39
N TRP A 240 10.27 3.36 7.50
CA TRP A 240 9.05 3.22 8.28
C TRP A 240 8.60 4.51 8.97
N ARG A 241 9.52 5.45 9.23
CA ARG A 241 9.18 6.76 9.81
C ARG A 241 8.73 7.76 8.76
N ASN A 242 9.40 7.70 7.61
CA ASN A 242 9.36 8.75 6.61
C ASN A 242 8.21 8.59 5.62
N PHE A 243 7.89 7.36 5.22
CA PHE A 243 6.89 7.12 4.18
C PHE A 243 5.44 7.15 4.71
N PRO A 244 5.07 6.45 5.81
CA PRO A 244 3.69 6.44 6.29
C PRO A 244 3.19 7.84 6.68
N GLY A 245 2.09 8.28 6.08
CA GLY A 245 1.51 9.61 6.23
C GLY A 245 2.20 10.72 5.43
N SER A 246 3.18 10.39 4.59
CA SER A 246 3.84 11.36 3.70
C SER A 246 2.90 11.86 2.60
N ASP A 247 3.29 12.88 1.85
CA ASP A 247 2.46 13.36 0.74
C ASP A 247 2.33 12.33 -0.37
N CYS A 248 3.39 11.55 -0.60
CA CYS A 248 3.41 10.45 -1.56
C CYS A 248 2.48 9.32 -1.11
N ASP A 249 2.55 8.95 0.17
CA ASP A 249 1.67 7.95 0.76
C ASP A 249 0.19 8.37 0.70
N LYS A 250 -0.12 9.61 1.10
CA LYS A 250 -1.49 10.12 1.03
C LYS A 250 -2.01 10.19 -0.41
N ALA A 251 -1.16 10.50 -1.39
CA ALA A 251 -1.54 10.46 -2.80
C ALA A 251 -1.84 9.02 -3.26
N LEU A 252 -1.01 8.06 -2.83
CA LEU A 252 -1.25 6.64 -3.09
C LEU A 252 -2.56 6.17 -2.46
N GLY A 253 -2.78 6.44 -1.17
CA GLY A 253 -3.98 6.05 -0.44
C GLY A 253 -5.27 6.64 -0.99
N ARG A 254 -5.19 7.75 -1.74
CA ARG A 254 -6.30 8.36 -2.49
C ARG A 254 -6.50 7.80 -3.90
N GLY A 255 -5.68 6.82 -4.31
CA GLY A 255 -5.74 6.24 -5.66
C GLY A 255 -5.05 7.07 -6.75
N HIS A 256 -4.43 8.20 -6.41
CA HIS A 256 -3.90 9.08 -7.44
C HIS A 256 -2.65 8.53 -8.16
N CYS A 257 -1.87 7.67 -7.47
CA CYS A 257 -0.55 7.24 -7.93
C CYS A 257 -0.30 5.71 -7.83
N TRP A 258 -1.34 4.87 -7.88
CA TRP A 258 -1.21 3.42 -7.66
C TRP A 258 -0.30 2.69 -8.66
N ASN A 259 -0.22 3.18 -9.90
CA ASN A 259 0.70 2.65 -10.90
C ASN A 259 2.10 3.30 -10.78
N GLU A 260 2.17 4.54 -10.31
CA GLU A 260 3.35 5.39 -10.42
C GLU A 260 4.25 5.38 -9.18
N VAL A 261 3.75 4.91 -8.03
CA VAL A 261 4.58 4.69 -6.84
C VAL A 261 5.43 3.42 -7.04
N MET A 262 6.70 3.65 -7.41
CA MET A 262 7.77 2.64 -7.53
C MET A 262 8.56 2.42 -6.24
#